data_AF-W9XRU8-F1
#
_entry.id   AF-W9XRU8-F1
#
_cell.length_a   1.000
_cell.length_b   1.000
_cell.length_c   1.000
_cell.angle_alpha   90.00
_cell.angle_beta   90.00
_cell.angle_gamma   90.00
#
_symmetry.space_group_name_H-M   'P 1'
#
loop_
_entity.id
_entity.type
_entity.pdbx_description
1 polymer ?
#
loop_
_entity_poly.entity_id
_entity_poly.type
_entity_poly.pdbx_seq_one_letter_code
_entity_poly.pdbx_strand_id
1 'polypeptide(L)'
;MRDSPIEEETSDPSEELLLGGAKKLVVLPGASSHAASFQIEKEDHTLGNALRYFVNKNADVEFCGYTIPHPSETKMNIRIQTWEDTKTTAVDALRKGLEDMMEACGVISEKFTEARDEFDARQS
;
A
#
# COMPACT_ATOMS: atom_id res chain seq x y z
N MET A 1 -0.11 29.38 37.49
CA MET A 1 0.17 27.93 37.47
C MET A 1 -1.13 27.17 37.58
N ARG A 2 -1.73 26.85 36.43
CA ARG A 2 -2.67 25.75 36.27
C ARG A 2 -2.26 25.14 34.93
N ASP A 3 -1.33 24.20 34.99
CA ASP A 3 -1.07 23.30 33.87
C ASP A 3 -2.34 22.46 33.71
N SER A 4 -3.07 22.71 32.63
CA SER A 4 -4.11 21.79 32.17
C SER A 4 -3.40 20.54 31.65
N PRO A 5 -3.84 19.32 32.01
CA PRO A 5 -3.26 18.11 31.46
C PRO A 5 -3.46 18.13 29.94
N ILE A 6 -2.35 18.00 29.20
CA ILE A 6 -2.40 17.69 27.78
C ILE A 6 -2.90 16.25 27.70
N GLU A 7 -4.17 16.07 27.37
CA GLU A 7 -4.71 14.76 27.01
C GLU A 7 -3.96 14.33 25.74
N GLU A 8 -3.10 13.32 25.85
CA GLU A 8 -2.55 12.63 24.70
C GLU A 8 -3.74 11.97 23.97
N GLU A 9 -4.22 12.61 22.90
CA GLU A 9 -5.13 11.96 21.95
C GLU A 9 -4.40 10.76 21.37
N THR A 10 -4.67 9.57 21.92
CA THR A 10 -4.40 8.32 21.24
C THR A 10 -5.42 8.20 20.10
N SER A 11 -5.19 8.90 19.00
CA SER A 11 -6.01 8.76 17.79
C SER A 11 -5.95 7.29 17.37
N ASP A 12 -7.08 6.59 17.38
CA ASP A 12 -7.16 5.24 16.83
C ASP A 12 -6.73 5.32 15.35
N PRO A 13 -5.64 4.66 14.92
CA PRO A 13 -5.17 4.71 13.55
C PRO A 13 -6.24 4.25 12.53
N SER A 14 -7.28 3.55 13.00
CA SER A 14 -8.43 3.18 12.17
C SER A 14 -9.36 4.34 11.83
N GLU A 15 -9.45 5.39 12.66
CA GLU A 15 -10.22 6.61 12.36
C GLU A 15 -9.55 7.46 11.28
N GLU A 16 -8.21 7.54 11.27
CA GLU A 16 -7.44 8.26 10.25
C GLU A 16 -7.53 7.58 8.86
N LEU A 17 -7.73 6.25 8.83
CA LEU A 17 -7.95 5.49 7.60
C LEU A 17 -9.37 5.70 7.00
N LEU A 18 -10.26 6.40 7.71
CA LEU A 18 -11.56 6.78 7.18
C LEU A 18 -11.46 8.09 6.41
N LEU A 19 -11.64 8.03 5.09
CA LEU A 19 -11.61 9.19 4.19
C LEU A 19 -12.91 10.02 4.33
N GLY A 20 -13.07 10.71 5.46
CA GLY A 20 -14.31 11.45 5.76
C GLY A 20 -15.49 10.50 6.01
N GLY A 21 -15.25 9.37 6.67
CA GLY A 21 -16.26 8.35 7.00
C GLY A 21 -16.39 7.18 6.01
N ALA A 22 -15.62 7.18 4.91
CA ALA A 22 -15.56 6.08 3.94
C ALA A 22 -14.32 5.21 4.16
N LYS A 23 -14.46 3.88 4.02
CA LYS A 23 -13.34 2.94 4.13
C LYS A 23 -12.35 3.15 2.97
N LYS A 24 -11.06 3.36 3.29
CA LYS A 24 -9.98 3.48 2.28
C LYS A 24 -9.85 2.25 1.40
N LEU A 25 -10.04 1.06 1.96
CA LEU A 25 -9.92 -0.23 1.28
C LEU A 25 -11.24 -1.00 1.41
N VAL A 26 -11.77 -1.47 0.28
CA VAL A 26 -12.99 -2.28 0.21
C VAL A 26 -12.73 -3.51 -0.63
N VAL A 27 -13.08 -4.69 -0.11
CA VAL A 27 -13.05 -5.94 -0.91
C VAL A 27 -14.34 -6.01 -1.72
N LEU A 28 -14.21 -6.11 -3.04
CA LEU A 28 -15.36 -6.20 -3.95
C LEU A 28 -15.98 -7.61 -3.94
N PRO A 29 -17.28 -7.74 -4.22
CA PRO A 29 -17.96 -9.03 -4.28
C PRO A 29 -17.35 -9.92 -5.38
N GLY A 30 -17.32 -11.24 -5.14
CA GLY A 30 -16.64 -12.20 -6.02
C GLY A 30 -15.18 -12.47 -5.64
N ALA A 31 -14.83 -12.24 -4.38
CA ALA A 31 -13.57 -12.69 -3.80
C ALA A 31 -13.64 -14.18 -3.42
N SER A 32 -12.63 -14.94 -3.81
CA SER A 32 -12.29 -16.27 -3.29
C SER A 32 -10.99 -16.17 -2.48
N SER A 33 -10.57 -17.27 -1.85
CA SER A 33 -9.29 -17.33 -1.11
C SER A 33 -8.10 -16.95 -1.99
N HIS A 34 -8.11 -17.40 -3.25
CA HIS A 34 -7.00 -17.22 -4.19
C HIS A 34 -7.25 -16.11 -5.20
N ALA A 35 -8.44 -15.52 -5.29
CA ALA A 35 -8.73 -14.46 -6.24
C ALA A 35 -9.62 -13.38 -5.63
N ALA A 36 -9.09 -12.18 -5.40
CA ALA A 36 -9.84 -11.08 -4.82
C ALA A 36 -9.64 -9.78 -5.59
N SER A 37 -10.69 -8.96 -5.62
CA SER A 37 -10.64 -7.60 -6.14
C SER A 37 -10.72 -6.62 -4.97
N PHE A 38 -9.77 -5.70 -4.89
CA PHE A 38 -9.74 -4.66 -3.87
C PHE A 38 -9.94 -3.30 -4.53
N GLN A 39 -10.83 -2.50 -3.96
CA GLN A 39 -11.05 -1.11 -4.34
C GLN A 39 -10.37 -0.22 -3.29
N ILE A 40 -9.52 0.70 -3.76
CA ILE A 40 -8.82 1.68 -2.95
C ILE A 40 -9.34 3.06 -3.33
N GLU A 41 -9.85 3.78 -2.33
CA GLU A 41 -10.40 5.12 -2.48
C GLU A 41 -9.30 6.18 -2.42
N LYS A 42 -9.44 7.24 -3.22
CA LYS A 42 -8.48 8.36 -3.36
C LYS A 42 -7.05 7.92 -3.67
N GLU A 43 -6.90 6.95 -4.56
CA GLU A 43 -5.60 6.50 -5.08
C GLU A 43 -5.67 6.37 -6.60
N ASP A 44 -4.50 6.47 -7.25
CA ASP A 44 -4.37 6.49 -8.71
C ASP A 44 -3.21 5.59 -9.20
N HIS A 45 -2.75 5.84 -10.43
CA HIS A 45 -1.66 5.10 -11.08
C HIS A 45 -0.36 5.07 -10.26
N THR A 46 -0.14 6.04 -9.38
CA THR A 46 1.06 6.14 -8.55
C THR A 46 1.17 4.91 -7.63
N LEU A 47 0.16 4.70 -6.78
CA LEU A 47 0.09 3.52 -5.91
C LEU A 47 -0.17 2.26 -6.72
N GLY A 48 -1.06 2.32 -7.72
CA GLY A 48 -1.47 1.15 -8.50
C GLY A 48 -0.31 0.49 -9.24
N ASN A 49 0.50 1.27 -9.95
CA ASN A 49 1.62 0.73 -10.72
C ASN A 49 2.73 0.21 -9.80
N ALA A 50 3.03 0.93 -8.71
CA ALA A 50 4.01 0.49 -7.72
C ALA A 50 3.59 -0.83 -7.09
N LEU A 51 2.37 -0.91 -6.55
CA LEU A 51 1.85 -2.09 -5.89
C LEU A 51 1.76 -3.28 -6.86
N ARG A 52 1.32 -3.05 -8.10
CA ARG A 52 1.35 -4.07 -9.16
C ARG A 52 2.75 -4.66 -9.34
N TYR A 53 3.80 -3.83 -9.31
CA TYR A 53 5.17 -4.30 -9.50
C TYR A 53 5.60 -5.21 -8.35
N PHE A 54 5.41 -4.79 -7.10
CA PHE A 54 5.79 -5.59 -5.93
C PHE A 54 5.00 -6.89 -5.81
N VAL A 55 3.68 -6.85 -6.01
CA VAL A 55 2.83 -8.05 -5.92
C VAL A 55 3.19 -9.07 -7.02
N ASN A 56 3.50 -8.63 -8.25
CA ASN A 56 3.95 -9.55 -9.32
C ASN A 56 5.35 -10.12 -9.10
N LYS A 57 6.14 -9.64 -8.13
CA LYS A 57 7.43 -10.25 -7.77
C LYS A 57 7.27 -11.45 -6.85
N ASN A 58 6.12 -11.59 -6.20
CA ASN A 58 5.83 -12.75 -5.39
C ASN A 58 5.58 -13.98 -6.29
N ALA A 59 6.33 -15.07 -6.07
CA ALA A 59 6.21 -16.29 -6.85
C ALA A 59 4.84 -16.98 -6.69
N ASP A 60 4.16 -16.73 -5.57
CA ASP A 60 2.83 -17.29 -5.27
C ASP A 60 1.70 -16.57 -6.01
N VAL A 61 1.99 -15.46 -6.70
CA VAL A 61 1.01 -14.68 -7.47
C VAL A 61 1.04 -15.12 -8.92
N GLU A 62 -0.11 -15.55 -9.43
CA GLU A 62 -0.31 -15.88 -10.83
C GLU A 62 -0.60 -14.61 -11.65
N PHE A 63 -1.46 -13.73 -11.12
CA PHE A 63 -1.90 -12.54 -11.82
C PHE A 63 -2.14 -11.37 -10.87
N CYS A 64 -1.55 -10.22 -11.18
CA CYS A 64 -1.90 -8.96 -10.54
C CYS A 64 -2.07 -7.85 -11.58
N GLY A 65 -3.25 -7.24 -11.59
CA GLY A 65 -3.60 -6.13 -12.48
C GLY A 65 -4.36 -5.03 -11.72
N TYR A 66 -4.15 -3.77 -12.13
CA TYR A 66 -4.92 -2.65 -11.61
C TYR A 66 -5.62 -1.90 -12.74
N THR A 67 -6.74 -1.27 -12.42
CA THR A 67 -7.52 -0.47 -13.37
C THR A 67 -8.20 0.68 -12.63
N ILE A 68 -8.35 1.81 -13.33
CA ILE A 68 -9.16 2.94 -12.89
C ILE A 68 -10.42 2.91 -13.76
N PRO A 69 -11.61 2.65 -13.17
CA PRO A 69 -12.84 2.45 -13.95
C PRO A 69 -13.21 3.70 -14.75
N HIS A 70 -12.94 4.89 -14.21
CA HIS A 70 -13.17 6.15 -14.91
C HIS A 70 -12.21 7.24 -14.41
N PRO A 71 -11.58 8.06 -15.27
CA PRO A 71 -10.60 9.08 -14.87
C PRO A 71 -11.13 10.15 -13.90
N SER A 72 -12.44 10.40 -13.91
CA SER A 72 -13.09 11.36 -12.99
C SER A 72 -13.41 10.78 -11.62
N GLU A 73 -13.26 9.46 -11.43
CA GLU A 73 -13.41 8.82 -10.13
C GLU A 73 -12.04 8.58 -9.53
N THR A 74 -11.84 9.00 -8.29
CA THR A 74 -10.61 8.74 -7.55
C THR A 74 -10.66 7.35 -6.92
N LYS A 75 -10.99 6.32 -7.71
CA LYS A 75 -11.11 4.93 -7.26
C LYS A 75 -10.19 4.07 -8.09
N MET A 76 -9.42 3.25 -7.42
CA MET A 76 -8.52 2.31 -8.06
C MET A 76 -8.90 0.89 -7.67
N ASN A 77 -9.06 0.02 -8.67
CA ASN A 77 -9.33 -1.39 -8.45
C ASN A 77 -8.08 -2.20 -8.74
N ILE A 78 -7.70 -3.08 -7.83
CA ILE A 78 -6.61 -4.05 -8.01
C ILE A 78 -7.18 -5.46 -7.90
N ARG A 79 -6.89 -6.31 -8.88
CA ARG A 79 -7.24 -7.73 -8.90
C ARG A 79 -5.98 -8.53 -8.67
N ILE A 80 -6.01 -9.40 -7.68
CA ILE A 80 -4.92 -10.33 -7.36
C ILE A 80 -5.46 -11.75 -7.46
N GLN A 81 -4.71 -12.61 -8.15
CA GLN A 81 -4.91 -14.04 -8.24
C GLN A 81 -3.60 -14.73 -7.85
N THR A 82 -3.68 -15.60 -6.85
CA THR A 82 -2.59 -16.47 -6.40
C THR A 82 -2.80 -17.88 -6.94
N TRP A 83 -1.75 -18.67 -7.03
CA TRP A 83 -1.87 -20.07 -7.45
C TRP A 83 -2.69 -20.89 -6.44
N GLU A 84 -3.56 -21.77 -6.93
CA GLU A 84 -4.45 -22.60 -6.11
C GLU A 84 -3.71 -23.65 -5.25
N ASP A 85 -2.48 -23.99 -5.61
CA ASP A 85 -1.62 -24.94 -4.90
C ASP A 85 -0.84 -24.30 -3.74
N THR A 86 -0.80 -22.97 -3.67
CA THR A 86 -0.14 -22.22 -2.60
C THR A 86 -1.08 -21.97 -1.42
N LYS A 87 -0.52 -21.85 -0.21
CA LYS A 87 -1.30 -21.44 0.97
C LYS A 87 -1.54 -19.93 1.06
N THR A 88 -0.93 -19.18 0.14
CA THR A 88 -0.96 -17.72 0.13
C THR A 88 -2.32 -17.26 -0.37
N THR A 89 -3.04 -16.50 0.46
CA THR A 89 -4.32 -15.92 0.03
C THR A 89 -4.08 -14.64 -0.77
N ALA A 90 -5.08 -14.21 -1.55
CA ALA A 90 -5.00 -12.93 -2.26
C ALA A 90 -4.83 -11.73 -1.30
N VAL A 91 -5.31 -11.84 -0.06
CA VAL A 91 -5.12 -10.82 0.99
C VAL A 91 -3.69 -10.84 1.52
N ASP A 92 -3.12 -12.02 1.74
CA ASP A 92 -1.73 -12.15 2.19
C ASP A 92 -0.76 -11.64 1.12
N ALA A 93 -1.02 -11.94 -0.15
CA ALA A 93 -0.25 -11.41 -1.27
C ALA A 93 -0.30 -9.88 -1.34
N LEU A 94 -1.48 -9.28 -1.11
CA LEU A 94 -1.63 -7.82 -1.02
C LEU A 94 -0.81 -7.25 0.15
N ARG A 95 -0.93 -7.85 1.33
CA ARG A 95 -0.21 -7.39 2.53
C ARG A 95 1.30 -7.45 2.32
N LYS A 96 1.79 -8.58 1.81
CA LYS A 96 3.20 -8.78 1.51
C LYS A 96 3.72 -7.77 0.49
N GLY A 97 2.96 -7.51 -0.58
CA GLY A 97 3.32 -6.51 -1.58
C GLY A 97 3.43 -5.09 -1.02
N LEU A 98 2.58 -4.72 -0.04
CA LEU A 98 2.66 -3.43 0.65
C LEU A 98 3.87 -3.37 1.59
N GLU A 99 4.14 -4.44 2.34
CA GLU A 99 5.32 -4.55 3.21
C GLU A 99 6.63 -4.42 2.40
N ASP A 100 6.74 -5.13 1.28
CA ASP A 100 7.92 -5.09 0.41
C ASP A 100 8.14 -3.70 -0.21
N MET A 101 7.05 -3.00 -0.55
CA MET A 101 7.12 -1.63 -1.05
C MET A 101 7.69 -0.68 0.02
N MET A 102 7.22 -0.79 1.27
CA MET A 102 7.72 0.03 2.38
C MET A 102 9.21 -0.24 2.66
N GLU A 103 9.61 -1.51 2.66
CA GLU A 103 11.01 -1.91 2.84
C GLU A 103 11.90 -1.31 1.74
N ALA A 104 11.48 -1.39 0.48
CA ALA A 104 12.21 -0.80 -0.63
C ALA A 104 12.36 0.72 -0.49
N CYS A 105 11.30 1.43 -0.07
CA CYS A 105 11.38 2.87 0.21
C CYS A 105 12.37 3.19 1.35
N GLY A 106 12.45 2.34 2.37
CA GLY A 106 13.43 2.47 3.46
C GLY A 106 14.86 2.40 2.94
N VAL A 107 15.18 1.35 2.18
CA VAL A 107 16.53 1.15 1.59
C VAL A 107 16.91 2.30 0.65
N ILE A 108 15.97 2.76 -0.19
CA ILE A 108 16.22 3.89 -1.10
C ILE A 108 16.53 5.16 -0.31
N SER A 109 15.77 5.44 0.75
CA SER A 109 15.94 6.64 1.57
C SER A 109 17.27 6.65 2.30
N GLU A 110 17.69 5.51 2.85
CA GLU A 110 18.99 5.34 3.50
C GLU A 110 20.14 5.58 2.50
N LYS A 111 20.14 4.87 1.36
CA LYS A 111 21.18 5.00 0.34
C LYS A 111 21.26 6.40 -0.25
N PHE A 112 20.11 7.05 -0.44
CA PHE A 112 20.06 8.43 -0.91
C PHE A 112 20.67 9.39 0.12
N THR A 113 20.35 9.23 1.40
CA THR A 113 20.87 10.06 2.48
C THR A 113 22.38 9.90 2.61
N GLU A 114 22.90 8.67 2.61
CA GLU A 114 24.33 8.39 2.60
C GLU A 114 25.04 9.07 1.42
N ALA A 115 24.53 8.90 0.21
CA ALA A 115 25.14 9.48 -1.00
C ALA A 115 25.11 11.01 -1.01
N ARG A 116 24.04 11.63 -0.47
CA ARG A 116 23.93 13.08 -0.32
C ARG A 116 24.97 13.59 0.68
N ASP A 117 25.06 12.97 1.86
CA ASP A 117 25.97 13.41 2.91
C ASP A 117 27.44 13.27 2.48
N GLU A 118 27.77 12.20 1.73
CA GLU A 118 29.08 12.06 1.09
C GLU A 118 29.37 13.14 0.04
N PHE A 119 28.37 13.56 -0.74
CA PHE A 119 28.53 14.62 -1.73
C PHE A 119 28.77 15.97 -1.06
N ASP A 120 28.00 16.30 -0.04
CA ASP A 120 28.12 17.54 0.72
C ASP A 120 29.49 17.64 1.41
N ALA A 121 29.98 16.53 2.00
CA ALA A 121 31.30 16.45 2.62
C ALA A 121 32.47 16.61 1.62
N ARG A 122 32.26 16.36 0.33
CA ARG A 122 33.27 16.59 -0.73
C ARG A 122 33.28 18.02 -1.26
N GLN A 123 32.18 18.76 -1.09
CA GLN A 123 32.04 20.15 -1.55
C GLN A 123 32.39 21.19 -0.48
N SER A 124 32.47 20.76 0.79
CA SER A 124 33.01 21.53 1.92
C SER A 124 34.53 21.42 2.03
#